data_AF-A0A962US71-F1
#
_entry.id   AF-A0A962US71-F1
#
_cell.length_a   1.000
_cell.length_b   1.000
_cell.length_c   1.000
_cell.angle_alpha   90.00
_cell.angle_beta   90.00
_cell.angle_gamma   90.00
#
_symmetry.space_group_name_H-M   'P 1'
#
loop_
_entity.id
_entity.type
_entity.pdbx_description
1 polymer ?
#
loop_
_entity_poly.entity_id
_entity_poly.type
_entity_poly.pdbx_seq_one_letter_code
_entity_poly.pdbx_strand_id
1 'polypeptide(L)'
;PAELWQESGRWEKYGAELLRLTDRHNREFCFGPTHEEIITDLARNELRSYRQLPVNYYQIQTKFRDEIRPRFGVMRAREFLMKDAYSFHVDQDSLQQTYDVMHATYCRIFERCGLDFRPVAADTGSIGGSGSHEFHVLADSGEDAIAFSTGSDYAANIELAEAVAPTAAAATPTRAMEIIDTPNAKTIAELVEQFDQAIERTIKT
;
A
#
# COMPACT_ATOMS: atom_id res chain seq x y z
N PRO A 1 14.35 -19.52 1.94
CA PRO A 1 15.03 -19.81 3.23
C PRO A 1 14.76 -18.65 4.21
N ALA A 2 14.58 -18.91 5.49
CA ALA A 2 14.28 -17.86 6.47
C ALA A 2 15.40 -16.81 6.58
N GLU A 3 16.65 -17.20 6.37
CA GLU A 3 17.83 -16.36 6.49
C GLU A 3 17.76 -15.13 5.59
N LEU A 4 17.26 -15.27 4.36
CA LEU A 4 17.08 -14.15 3.43
C LEU A 4 16.09 -13.10 3.96
N TRP A 5 15.03 -13.54 4.64
CA TRP A 5 14.02 -12.67 5.24
C TRP A 5 14.48 -12.07 6.56
N GLN A 6 15.39 -12.75 7.26
CA GLN A 6 16.04 -12.23 8.46
C GLN A 6 17.04 -11.13 8.09
N GLU A 7 17.78 -11.27 6.98
CA GLU A 7 18.66 -10.21 6.47
C GLU A 7 17.91 -8.90 6.20
N SER A 8 16.69 -8.95 5.67
CA SER A 8 15.84 -7.75 5.49
C SER A 8 15.08 -7.32 6.75
N GLY A 9 15.08 -8.16 7.79
CA GLY A 9 14.25 -8.01 8.99
C GLY A 9 12.74 -8.16 8.74
N ARG A 10 12.33 -8.62 7.54
CA ARG A 10 10.92 -8.88 7.23
C ARG A 10 10.44 -10.21 7.80
N TRP A 11 11.36 -11.11 8.20
CA TRP A 11 10.98 -12.34 8.88
C TRP A 11 10.10 -12.10 10.10
N GLU A 12 10.44 -11.14 10.98
CA GLU A 12 9.59 -10.77 12.12
C GLU A 12 8.50 -9.76 11.72
N LYS A 13 8.85 -8.71 10.97
CA LYS A 13 7.96 -7.57 10.69
C LYS A 13 6.72 -7.94 9.87
N TYR A 14 6.78 -8.96 9.02
CA TYR A 14 5.64 -9.36 8.17
C TYR A 14 4.49 -9.98 8.98
N GLY A 15 4.74 -10.36 10.24
CA GLY A 15 3.69 -10.83 11.15
C GLY A 15 3.10 -12.19 10.76
N ALA A 16 1.81 -12.37 11.04
CA ALA A 16 1.10 -13.64 10.89
C ALA A 16 0.76 -14.00 9.43
N GLU A 17 0.78 -13.03 8.51
CA GLU A 17 0.50 -13.28 7.09
C GLU A 17 1.61 -14.08 6.39
N LEU A 18 2.83 -14.08 6.97
CA LEU A 18 3.94 -14.88 6.47
C LEU A 18 3.78 -16.33 6.92
N LEU A 19 3.40 -17.21 5.99
CA LEU A 19 3.32 -18.64 6.26
C LEU A 19 4.72 -19.23 6.43
N ARG A 20 5.07 -19.57 7.67
CA ARG A 20 6.35 -20.17 8.05
C ARG A 20 6.20 -21.69 8.18
N LEU A 21 7.24 -22.41 7.80
CA LEU A 21 7.33 -23.86 7.94
C LEU A 21 8.76 -24.28 8.32
N THR A 22 8.88 -25.49 8.84
CA THR A 22 10.16 -26.10 9.18
C THR A 22 10.31 -27.40 8.40
N ASP A 23 11.45 -27.60 7.75
CA ASP A 23 11.71 -28.83 7.00
C ASP A 23 12.12 -29.99 7.91
N ARG A 24 12.33 -31.17 7.32
CA ARG A 24 12.78 -32.39 8.04
C ARG A 24 14.15 -32.28 8.71
N HIS A 25 14.91 -31.23 8.40
CA HIS A 25 16.24 -30.93 8.95
C HIS A 25 16.21 -29.78 9.97
N ASN A 26 15.02 -29.39 10.44
CA ASN A 26 14.79 -28.28 11.36
C ASN A 26 15.24 -26.92 10.80
N ARG A 27 15.22 -26.74 9.47
CA ARG A 27 15.49 -25.45 8.82
C ARG A 27 14.20 -24.72 8.58
N GLU A 28 14.22 -23.41 8.80
CA GLU A 28 13.05 -22.56 8.66
C GLU A 28 12.91 -22.02 7.23
N PHE A 29 11.68 -22.03 6.73
CA PHE A 29 11.31 -21.48 5.43
C PHE A 29 9.99 -20.73 5.54
N CYS A 30 9.68 -19.99 4.50
CA CYS A 30 8.35 -19.43 4.29
C CYS A 30 7.90 -19.70 2.86
N PHE A 31 6.59 -19.72 2.65
CA PHE A 31 6.05 -19.51 1.31
C PHE A 31 6.17 -18.03 0.98
N GLY A 32 6.74 -17.69 -0.18
CA GLY A 32 6.99 -16.31 -0.57
C GLY A 32 5.70 -15.52 -0.83
N PRO A 33 5.34 -14.52 -0.01
CA PRO A 33 4.24 -13.60 -0.31
C PRO A 33 4.62 -12.57 -1.39
N THR A 34 5.93 -12.41 -1.63
CA THR A 34 6.63 -11.57 -2.61
C THR A 34 8.11 -12.02 -2.63
N HIS A 35 8.98 -11.43 -3.47
CA HIS A 35 10.34 -11.92 -3.73
C HIS A 35 11.43 -10.84 -3.71
N GLU A 36 11.27 -9.71 -3.00
CA GLU A 36 12.33 -8.69 -2.92
C GLU A 36 13.66 -9.26 -2.39
N GLU A 37 13.63 -10.11 -1.37
CA GLU A 37 14.84 -10.72 -0.79
C GLU A 37 15.49 -11.72 -1.73
N ILE A 38 14.68 -12.54 -2.40
CA ILE A 38 15.16 -13.61 -3.29
C ILE A 38 15.84 -12.99 -4.52
N ILE A 39 15.19 -12.00 -5.15
CA ILE A 39 15.75 -11.37 -6.34
C ILE A 39 16.96 -10.48 -5.99
N THR A 40 16.99 -9.89 -4.80
CA THR A 40 18.15 -9.14 -4.31
C THR A 40 19.34 -10.08 -4.06
N ASP A 41 19.11 -11.27 -3.51
CA ASP A 41 20.16 -12.28 -3.36
C ASP A 41 20.67 -12.82 -4.71
N LEU A 42 19.79 -12.96 -5.71
CA LEU A 42 20.25 -13.26 -7.07
C LEU A 42 21.09 -12.10 -7.62
N ALA A 43 20.58 -10.87 -7.54
CA ALA A 43 21.24 -9.69 -8.08
C ALA A 43 22.60 -9.43 -7.43
N ARG A 44 22.73 -9.58 -6.10
CA ARG A 44 24.02 -9.39 -5.42
C ARG A 44 25.07 -10.40 -5.87
N ASN A 45 24.65 -11.57 -6.34
CA ASN A 45 25.53 -12.64 -6.79
C ASN A 45 25.92 -12.51 -8.27
N GLU A 46 25.00 -12.03 -9.11
CA GLU A 46 25.14 -12.02 -10.58
C GLU A 46 25.49 -10.64 -11.17
N LEU A 47 25.03 -9.54 -10.55
CA LEU A 47 25.26 -8.17 -11.03
C LEU A 47 26.54 -7.61 -10.39
N ARG A 48 27.67 -7.77 -11.08
CA ARG A 48 29.01 -7.40 -10.59
C ARG A 48 29.57 -6.13 -11.24
N SER A 49 28.93 -5.61 -12.28
CA SER A 49 29.36 -4.41 -13.00
C SER A 49 28.18 -3.50 -13.34
N TYR A 50 28.40 -2.19 -13.25
CA TYR A 50 27.44 -1.17 -13.72
C TYR A 50 27.07 -1.35 -15.19
N ARG A 51 27.90 -2.00 -16.00
CA ARG A 51 27.62 -2.31 -17.41
C ARG A 51 26.50 -3.33 -17.62
N GLN A 52 26.13 -4.06 -16.57
CA GLN A 52 24.99 -4.99 -16.56
C GLN A 52 23.68 -4.28 -16.19
N LEU A 53 23.73 -2.98 -15.88
CA LEU A 53 22.58 -2.18 -15.45
C LEU A 53 22.21 -1.12 -16.52
N PRO A 54 20.93 -0.75 -16.64
CA PRO A 54 19.80 -1.30 -15.88
C PRO A 54 19.38 -2.69 -16.34
N VAL A 55 18.76 -3.44 -15.43
CA VAL A 55 18.11 -4.72 -15.75
C VAL A 55 16.76 -4.80 -15.05
N ASN A 56 15.80 -5.49 -15.66
CA ASN A 56 14.46 -5.68 -15.13
C ASN A 56 14.07 -7.16 -15.27
N TYR A 57 13.89 -7.83 -14.13
CA TYR A 57 13.47 -9.22 -14.07
C TYR A 57 12.00 -9.30 -13.66
N TYR A 58 11.25 -10.24 -14.20
CA TYR A 58 9.90 -10.50 -13.74
C TYR A 58 9.59 -12.00 -13.77
N GLN A 59 8.59 -12.38 -12.99
CA GLN A 59 8.03 -13.72 -13.01
C GLN A 59 6.51 -13.66 -12.94
N ILE A 60 5.86 -14.76 -13.30
CA ILE A 60 4.45 -15.01 -13.03
C ILE A 60 4.41 -16.27 -12.19
N GLN A 61 4.17 -16.13 -10.90
CA GLN A 61 4.36 -17.21 -9.93
C GLN A 61 3.37 -17.10 -8.78
N THR A 62 2.99 -18.25 -8.24
CA THR A 62 2.04 -18.38 -7.14
C THR A 62 2.61 -17.87 -5.82
N LYS A 63 1.93 -16.90 -5.22
CA LYS A 63 2.24 -16.33 -3.92
C LYS A 63 1.34 -16.93 -2.85
N PHE A 64 1.80 -16.85 -1.61
CA PHE A 64 1.00 -17.20 -0.46
C PHE A 64 1.01 -16.09 0.59
N ARG A 65 -0.17 -15.68 1.06
CA ARG A 65 -0.36 -14.79 2.22
C ARG A 65 -1.42 -15.43 3.10
N ASP A 66 -1.12 -15.67 4.38
CA ASP A 66 -2.07 -16.28 5.32
C ASP A 66 -3.12 -15.26 5.80
N GLU A 67 -3.91 -14.75 4.84
CA GLU A 67 -4.94 -13.75 5.04
C GLU A 67 -5.93 -14.20 6.12
N ILE A 68 -6.13 -13.32 7.12
CA ILE A 68 -6.97 -13.57 8.28
C ILE A 68 -8.43 -13.79 7.89
N ARG A 69 -8.91 -13.05 6.86
CA ARG A 69 -10.28 -13.15 6.35
C ARG A 69 -10.29 -13.24 4.82
N PRO A 70 -10.03 -14.43 4.25
CA PRO A 70 -10.13 -14.65 2.81
C PRO A 70 -11.58 -14.46 2.35
N ARG A 71 -11.78 -13.69 1.29
CA ARG A 71 -13.11 -13.30 0.82
C ARG A 71 -13.11 -12.99 -0.66
N PHE A 72 -14.30 -12.93 -1.25
CA PHE A 72 -14.52 -12.56 -2.65
C PHE A 72 -13.77 -13.43 -3.68
N GLY A 73 -13.61 -14.72 -3.37
CA GLY A 73 -13.00 -15.68 -4.28
C GLY A 73 -11.55 -15.32 -4.60
N VAL A 74 -11.26 -15.10 -5.89
CA VAL A 74 -9.91 -14.82 -6.38
C VAL A 74 -9.38 -13.45 -5.98
N MET A 75 -10.23 -12.50 -5.58
CA MET A 75 -9.80 -11.14 -5.26
C MET A 75 -9.00 -11.08 -3.96
N ARG A 76 -9.33 -11.93 -2.97
CA ARG A 76 -8.64 -11.97 -1.67
C ARG A 76 -8.53 -13.40 -1.15
N ALA A 77 -7.69 -14.18 -1.83
CA ALA A 77 -7.35 -15.55 -1.48
C ALA A 77 -6.02 -15.65 -0.72
N ARG A 78 -5.76 -16.79 -0.08
CA ARG A 78 -4.47 -17.08 0.55
C ARG A 78 -3.38 -17.46 -0.43
N GLU A 79 -3.76 -18.22 -1.46
CA GLU A 79 -2.89 -18.59 -2.57
C GLU A 79 -3.40 -17.92 -3.84
N PHE A 80 -2.53 -17.20 -4.54
CA PHE A 80 -2.92 -16.43 -5.72
C PHE A 80 -1.75 -16.27 -6.69
N LEU A 81 -2.06 -16.08 -7.97
CA LEU A 81 -1.05 -15.83 -9.01
C LEU A 81 -0.69 -14.34 -9.01
N MET A 82 0.61 -14.04 -9.03
CA MET A 82 1.08 -12.67 -9.12
C MET A 82 2.16 -12.56 -10.19
N LYS A 83 2.07 -11.49 -10.97
CA LYS A 83 3.18 -11.01 -11.78
C LYS A 83 3.95 -9.94 -10.98
N ASP A 84 5.12 -10.31 -10.50
CA ASP A 84 6.05 -9.44 -9.77
C ASP A 84 7.29 -9.16 -10.61
N ALA A 85 7.74 -7.91 -10.62
CA ALA A 85 8.89 -7.43 -11.40
C ALA A 85 9.79 -6.56 -10.52
N TYR A 86 11.10 -6.69 -10.73
CA TYR A 86 12.14 -6.03 -9.94
C TYR A 86 13.24 -5.57 -10.87
N SER A 87 13.55 -4.27 -10.80
CA SER A 87 14.56 -3.64 -11.63
C SER A 87 15.71 -3.07 -10.77
N PHE A 88 16.92 -3.18 -11.31
CA PHE A 88 18.15 -2.76 -10.63
C PHE A 88 18.81 -1.66 -11.46
N HIS A 89 19.28 -0.61 -10.77
CA HIS A 89 19.71 0.64 -11.39
C HIS A 89 21.00 1.17 -10.76
N VAL A 90 21.74 1.94 -11.55
CA VAL A 90 22.96 2.64 -11.09
C VAL A 90 22.65 3.95 -10.36
N ASP A 91 21.53 4.58 -10.71
CA ASP A 91 21.11 5.88 -10.21
C ASP A 91 19.58 6.05 -10.28
N GLN A 92 19.10 7.15 -9.70
CA GLN A 92 17.68 7.47 -9.59
C GLN A 92 17.03 7.75 -10.95
N ASP A 93 17.75 8.37 -11.89
CA ASP A 93 17.21 8.69 -13.22
C ASP A 93 16.95 7.41 -14.03
N SER A 94 17.87 6.44 -13.95
CA SER A 94 17.70 5.11 -14.55
C SER A 94 16.49 4.36 -13.95
N LEU A 95 16.30 4.46 -12.63
CA LEU A 95 15.11 3.92 -11.95
C LEU A 95 13.84 4.60 -12.46
N GLN A 96 13.81 5.94 -12.51
CA GLN A 96 12.64 6.69 -12.95
C GLN A 96 12.24 6.35 -14.39
N GLN A 97 13.19 6.25 -15.31
CA GLN A 97 12.92 5.84 -16.69
C GLN A 97 12.26 4.46 -16.76
N THR A 98 12.74 3.51 -15.95
CA THR A 98 12.17 2.16 -15.93
C THR A 98 10.80 2.16 -15.26
N TYR A 99 10.61 2.95 -14.21
CA TYR A 99 9.34 3.15 -13.55
C TYR A 99 8.27 3.66 -14.53
N ASP A 100 8.59 4.69 -15.32
CA ASP A 100 7.67 5.27 -16.32
C ASP A 100 7.32 4.25 -17.41
N VAL A 101 8.30 3.44 -17.84
CA VAL A 101 8.08 2.33 -18.79
C VAL A 101 7.16 1.27 -18.17
N MET A 102 7.32 0.94 -16.90
CA MET A 102 6.45 -0.01 -16.20
C MET A 102 5.04 0.57 -16.05
N HIS A 103 4.88 1.83 -15.65
CA HIS A 103 3.59 2.50 -15.58
C HIS A 103 2.84 2.40 -16.92
N ALA A 104 3.48 2.82 -18.02
CA ALA A 104 2.88 2.73 -19.35
C ALA A 104 2.60 1.28 -19.79
N THR A 105 3.41 0.32 -19.33
CA THR A 105 3.20 -1.11 -19.61
C THR A 105 1.97 -1.65 -18.88
N TYR A 106 1.78 -1.30 -17.62
CA TYR A 106 0.58 -1.70 -16.87
C TYR A 106 -0.67 -1.04 -17.46
N CYS A 107 -0.63 0.23 -17.86
CA CYS A 107 -1.75 0.85 -18.59
C CYS A 107 -2.14 0.02 -19.82
N ARG A 108 -1.18 -0.32 -20.69
CA ARG A 108 -1.42 -1.14 -21.89
C ARG A 108 -1.97 -2.53 -21.56
N ILE A 109 -1.55 -3.14 -20.44
CA ILE A 109 -2.06 -4.45 -20.01
C ILE A 109 -3.55 -4.34 -19.65
N PHE A 110 -3.92 -3.38 -18.80
CA PHE A 110 -5.31 -3.21 -18.37
C PHE A 110 -6.22 -2.76 -19.52
N GLU A 111 -5.76 -1.87 -20.41
CA GLU A 111 -6.45 -1.49 -21.65
C GLU A 111 -6.73 -2.72 -22.53
N ARG A 112 -5.73 -3.58 -22.74
CA ARG A 112 -5.88 -4.81 -23.54
C ARG A 112 -6.79 -5.85 -22.88
N CYS A 113 -6.91 -5.82 -21.55
CA CYS A 113 -7.89 -6.62 -20.81
C CYS A 113 -9.31 -6.04 -20.89
N GLY A 114 -9.50 -4.84 -21.45
CA GLY A 114 -10.80 -4.19 -21.57
C GLY A 114 -11.34 -3.69 -20.24
N LEU A 115 -10.47 -3.35 -19.30
CA LEU A 115 -10.84 -2.88 -17.96
C LEU A 115 -10.93 -1.36 -17.91
N ASP A 116 -11.90 -0.85 -17.16
CA ASP A 116 -11.95 0.56 -16.77
C ASP A 116 -11.14 0.73 -15.49
N PHE A 117 -10.01 1.42 -15.57
CA PHE A 117 -9.04 1.50 -14.48
C PHE A 117 -8.42 2.90 -14.35
N ARG A 118 -7.86 3.16 -13.16
CA ARG A 118 -7.12 4.39 -12.86
C ARG A 118 -5.80 4.08 -12.15
N PRO A 119 -4.66 4.59 -12.65
CA PRO A 119 -3.47 4.71 -11.84
C PRO A 119 -3.67 5.84 -10.82
N VAL A 120 -3.33 5.58 -9.56
CA VAL A 120 -3.44 6.55 -8.45
C VAL A 120 -2.16 6.55 -7.64
N ALA A 121 -1.74 7.72 -7.14
CA ALA A 121 -0.64 7.79 -6.19
C ALA A 121 -1.01 7.05 -4.90
N ALA A 122 -0.09 6.27 -4.36
CA ALA A 122 -0.33 5.42 -3.21
C ALA A 122 0.80 5.52 -2.18
N ASP A 123 0.52 5.07 -0.95
CA ASP A 123 1.58 4.91 0.04
C ASP A 123 2.57 3.82 -0.41
N THR A 124 3.83 3.97 0.02
CA THR A 124 4.87 2.98 -0.20
C THR A 124 4.75 1.78 0.75
N GLY A 125 3.93 1.93 1.80
CA GLY A 125 3.53 0.88 2.71
C GLY A 125 4.71 0.14 3.34
N SER A 126 4.50 -1.15 3.63
CA SER A 126 5.50 -1.98 4.31
C SER A 126 6.64 -2.47 3.42
N ILE A 127 6.55 -2.27 2.09
CA ILE A 127 7.63 -2.57 1.15
C ILE A 127 8.69 -1.45 1.21
N GLY A 128 8.27 -0.22 1.55
CA GLY A 128 9.12 0.96 1.59
C GLY A 128 9.41 1.53 0.20
N GLY A 129 10.01 2.72 0.14
CA GLY A 129 10.35 3.38 -1.13
C GLY A 129 10.08 4.89 -1.08
N SER A 130 10.13 5.55 -2.24
CA SER A 130 9.91 7.00 -2.38
C SER A 130 8.75 7.37 -3.32
N GLY A 131 8.26 6.44 -4.14
CA GLY A 131 7.13 6.66 -5.05
C GLY A 131 6.38 5.36 -5.33
N SER A 132 5.05 5.41 -5.24
CA SER A 132 4.17 4.26 -5.44
C SER A 132 2.93 4.70 -6.23
N HIS A 133 2.52 3.85 -7.19
CA HIS A 133 1.27 4.00 -7.91
C HIS A 133 0.53 2.66 -7.86
N GLU A 134 -0.74 2.72 -7.48
CA GLU A 134 -1.67 1.61 -7.55
C GLU A 134 -2.53 1.72 -8.80
N PHE A 135 -2.91 0.58 -9.37
CA PHE A 135 -3.82 0.50 -10.51
C PHE A 135 -5.14 -0.09 -10.06
N HIS A 136 -6.17 0.75 -9.97
CA HIS A 136 -7.50 0.36 -9.49
C HIS A 136 -8.45 0.15 -10.65
N VAL A 137 -9.11 -1.00 -10.71
CA VAL A 137 -10.27 -1.21 -11.59
C VAL A 137 -11.49 -0.58 -10.93
N LEU A 138 -12.20 0.27 -11.65
CA LEU A 138 -13.35 0.99 -11.10
C LEU A 138 -14.54 0.05 -10.93
N ALA A 139 -14.95 -0.17 -9.68
CA ALA A 139 -16.09 -1.00 -9.34
C ALA A 139 -16.68 -0.60 -7.98
N ASP A 140 -18.01 -0.64 -7.85
CA ASP A 140 -18.71 -0.35 -6.59
C ASP A 140 -18.36 -1.36 -5.48
N SER A 141 -17.83 -2.53 -5.84
CA SER A 141 -17.41 -3.59 -4.93
C SER A 141 -15.93 -3.51 -4.52
N GLY A 142 -15.19 -2.48 -4.94
CA GLY A 142 -13.80 -2.27 -4.55
C GLY A 142 -13.64 -2.09 -3.04
N GLU A 143 -12.57 -2.62 -2.45
CA GLU A 143 -12.28 -2.41 -1.01
C GLU A 143 -11.59 -1.06 -0.76
N ASP A 144 -10.95 -0.49 -1.78
CA ASP A 144 -10.19 0.75 -1.69
C ASP A 144 -11.01 1.98 -2.12
N ALA A 145 -10.86 3.06 -1.37
CA ALA A 145 -11.41 4.36 -1.73
C ALA A 145 -10.33 5.21 -2.40
N ILE A 146 -10.64 5.72 -3.60
CA ILE A 146 -9.76 6.60 -4.35
C ILE A 146 -10.34 8.02 -4.40
N ALA A 147 -9.50 9.02 -4.18
CA ALA A 147 -9.83 10.42 -4.38
C ALA A 147 -9.29 10.85 -5.76
N PHE A 148 -10.14 11.42 -6.61
CA PHE A 148 -9.72 11.98 -7.89
C PHE A 148 -10.31 13.37 -8.09
N SER A 149 -9.54 14.22 -8.75
CA SER A 149 -9.95 15.59 -9.06
C SER A 149 -10.96 15.59 -10.22
N THR A 150 -11.94 16.49 -10.14
CA THR A 150 -12.89 16.73 -11.24
C THR A 150 -12.36 17.70 -12.30
N GLY A 151 -11.21 18.35 -12.05
CA GLY A 151 -10.64 19.37 -12.93
C GLY A 151 -9.16 19.19 -13.29
N SER A 152 -8.51 18.13 -12.80
CA SER A 152 -7.11 17.82 -13.10
C SER A 152 -6.88 16.30 -13.11
N ASP A 153 -5.67 15.86 -13.47
CA ASP A 153 -5.30 14.44 -13.50
C ASP A 153 -4.95 13.88 -12.11
N TYR A 154 -5.16 14.64 -11.04
CA TYR A 154 -4.87 14.17 -9.68
C TYR A 154 -5.75 12.98 -9.32
N ALA A 155 -5.10 11.88 -8.91
CA ALA A 155 -5.76 10.74 -8.31
C ALA A 155 -4.83 10.10 -7.27
N ALA A 156 -5.37 9.79 -6.10
CA ALA A 156 -4.63 9.17 -5.00
C ALA A 156 -5.51 8.18 -4.23
N ASN A 157 -4.90 7.15 -3.64
CA ASN A 157 -5.55 6.37 -2.60
C ASN A 157 -5.89 7.30 -1.42
N ILE A 158 -7.04 7.11 -0.77
CA ILE A 158 -7.49 7.95 0.36
C ILE A 158 -6.47 7.97 1.52
N GLU A 159 -5.66 6.91 1.67
CA GLU A 159 -4.60 6.84 2.67
C GLU A 159 -3.46 7.84 2.40
N LEU A 160 -3.24 8.23 1.14
CA LEU A 160 -2.24 9.22 0.74
C LEU A 160 -2.85 10.60 0.45
N ALA A 161 -4.14 10.65 0.11
CA ALA A 161 -4.78 11.88 -0.38
C ALA A 161 -4.69 13.01 0.65
N GLU A 162 -4.01 14.10 0.28
CA GLU A 162 -3.83 15.24 1.18
C GLU A 162 -5.17 15.93 1.46
N ALA A 163 -5.54 15.99 2.73
CA ALA A 163 -6.65 16.80 3.21
C ALA A 163 -6.15 18.22 3.52
N VAL A 164 -6.24 19.12 2.54
CA VAL A 164 -5.84 20.52 2.71
C VAL A 164 -6.73 21.18 3.76
N ALA A 165 -6.11 21.71 4.81
CA ALA A 165 -6.82 22.38 5.89
C ALA A 165 -7.58 23.62 5.38
N PRO A 166 -8.78 23.91 5.92
CA PRO A 166 -9.49 25.13 5.59
C PRO A 166 -8.63 26.36 5.87
N THR A 167 -8.56 27.29 4.91
CA THR A 167 -7.78 28.54 5.02
C THR A 167 -8.41 29.59 5.92
N ALA A 168 -9.66 29.38 6.35
CA ALA A 168 -10.33 30.29 7.26
C ALA A 168 -9.68 30.22 8.65
N ALA A 169 -9.27 31.38 9.17
CA ALA A 169 -8.77 31.48 10.53
C ALA A 169 -9.85 31.00 11.53
N ALA A 170 -9.43 30.25 12.55
CA ALA A 170 -10.30 29.87 13.63
C ALA A 170 -10.92 31.13 14.26
N ALA A 171 -12.22 31.07 14.56
CA ALA A 171 -12.90 32.18 15.20
C ALA A 171 -12.24 32.50 16.55
N THR A 172 -12.20 33.79 16.90
CA THR A 172 -11.70 34.23 18.20
C THR A 172 -12.50 33.56 19.32
N PRO A 173 -11.86 33.03 20.37
CA PRO A 173 -12.56 32.36 21.46
C PRO A 173 -13.53 33.33 22.15
N THR A 174 -14.79 32.92 22.26
CA THR A 174 -15.86 33.72 22.86
C THR A 174 -16.22 33.29 24.29
N ARG A 175 -15.60 32.22 24.80
CA ARG A 175 -15.90 31.62 26.11
C ARG A 175 -14.63 31.09 26.78
N ALA A 176 -14.64 31.07 28.11
CA ALA A 176 -13.63 30.36 28.89
C ALA A 176 -13.89 28.84 28.83
N MET A 177 -12.84 28.04 29.01
CA MET A 177 -12.95 26.58 29.10
C MET A 177 -13.71 26.20 30.38
N GLU A 178 -14.66 25.28 30.25
CA GLU A 178 -15.48 24.76 31.35
C GLU A 178 -15.56 23.24 31.29
N ILE A 179 -15.72 22.61 32.46
CA ILE A 179 -16.02 21.18 32.58
C ILE A 179 -17.54 21.05 32.63
N ILE A 180 -18.09 20.22 31.75
CA ILE A 180 -19.53 19.98 31.66
C ILE A 180 -19.76 18.48 31.86
N ASP A 181 -20.77 18.13 32.65
CA ASP A 181 -21.18 16.74 32.81
C ASP A 181 -21.82 16.24 31.50
N THR A 182 -21.24 15.18 30.92
CA THR A 182 -21.70 14.53 29.67
C THR A 182 -22.22 13.12 29.97
N PRO A 183 -23.29 12.96 30.79
CA PRO A 183 -23.76 11.65 31.21
C PRO A 183 -24.09 10.75 30.02
N ASN A 184 -23.47 9.58 29.98
CA ASN A 184 -23.65 8.55 28.95
C ASN A 184 -23.22 8.89 27.51
N ALA A 185 -22.72 10.10 27.22
CA ALA A 185 -22.17 10.43 25.91
C ALA A 185 -20.77 9.83 25.73
N LYS A 186 -20.64 8.88 24.80
CA LYS A 186 -19.39 8.16 24.46
C LYS A 186 -18.97 8.37 23.01
N THR A 187 -19.83 8.98 22.20
CA THR A 187 -19.61 9.23 20.77
C THR A 187 -19.78 10.72 20.45
N ILE A 188 -19.18 11.15 19.33
CA ILE A 188 -19.36 12.51 18.82
C ILE A 188 -20.85 12.78 18.52
N ALA A 189 -21.58 11.80 18.00
CA ALA A 189 -23.00 11.93 17.70
C ALA A 189 -23.81 12.25 18.96
N GLU A 190 -23.57 11.53 20.05
CA GLU A 190 -24.25 11.77 21.33
C GLU A 190 -23.90 13.15 21.91
N LEU A 191 -22.65 13.62 21.76
CA LEU A 191 -22.26 14.97 22.18
C LEU A 191 -22.96 16.07 21.35
N VAL A 192 -23.02 15.89 20.03
CA VAL A 192 -23.71 16.81 19.12
C VAL A 192 -25.19 16.92 19.48
N GLU A 193 -25.86 15.79 19.71
CA GLU A 193 -27.28 15.74 20.08
C GLU A 193 -27.53 16.33 21.48
N GLN A 194 -26.73 15.96 22.47
CA GLN A 194 -26.94 16.38 23.86
C GLN A 194 -26.73 17.89 24.06
N PHE A 195 -25.81 18.51 23.32
CA PHE A 195 -25.41 19.91 23.51
C PHE A 195 -25.82 20.84 22.35
N ASP A 196 -26.56 20.32 21.37
CA ASP A 196 -27.00 21.04 20.16
C ASP A 196 -25.82 21.82 19.52
N GLN A 197 -24.67 21.14 19.39
CA GLN A 197 -23.46 21.72 18.81
C GLN A 197 -23.20 21.15 17.43
N ALA A 198 -22.77 22.00 16.50
CA ALA A 198 -22.29 21.56 15.20
C ALA A 198 -21.09 20.61 15.34
N ILE A 199 -21.01 19.57 14.51
CA ILE A 199 -19.96 18.53 14.59
C ILE A 199 -18.56 19.10 14.47
N GLU A 200 -18.40 20.19 13.71
CA GLU A 200 -17.15 20.93 13.51
C GLU A 200 -16.62 21.59 14.79
N ARG A 201 -17.45 21.67 15.85
CA ARG A 201 -17.07 22.16 17.18
C ARG A 201 -16.72 21.04 18.16
N THR A 202 -16.64 19.81 17.68
CA THR A 202 -16.24 18.65 18.48
C THR A 202 -14.85 18.17 18.04
N ILE A 203 -14.11 17.57 18.97
CA ILE A 203 -12.78 17.01 18.70
C ILE A 203 -12.79 15.56 19.14
N LYS A 204 -12.31 14.67 18.27
CA LYS A 204 -12.05 13.27 18.60
C LYS A 204 -10.56 13.11 18.93
N THR A 205 -10.26 12.70 20.15
CA THR A 205 -8.90 12.38 20.62
C THR A 205 -8.69 10.88 20.68
#